data_AF-A0A961ZK75-F1
#
_entry.id   AF-A0A961ZK75-F1
#
_cell.length_a   1.000
_cell.length_b   1.000
_cell.length_c   1.000
_cell.angle_alpha   90.00
_cell.angle_beta   90.00
_cell.angle_gamma   90.00
#
_symmetry.space_group_name_H-M   'P 1'
#
loop_
_entity.id
_entity.type
_entity.pdbx_description
1 polymer ?
#
loop_
_entity_poly.entity_id
_entity_poly.type
_entity_poly.pdbx_seq_one_letter_code
_entity_poly.pdbx_strand_id
1 'polypeptide(L)'
;MPTILPDIPQAETLIIEMTNTYRARQQLGSVQTSPALRAAAKAYADYLARTDRFAHDADGRSHADRAKAAGYEYCEVSENLARSLDSRGFETRALARTTVEGWLNSPGHRRNIEAPNVTETGVAVVRVPDKHPKYIAVQLFGRPRALAFDVQIANTTKTELAYSFGAERHRLSPSMAATHTACHPVNLTFLGATAGNASATPATTARKGAAPGKSPLARADSASFEASSEQVFVIAPGRNGKPVVSVETRRRVE
;
A
#
# COMPACT_ATOMS: atom_id res chain seq x y z
N MET A 1 -30.29 -6.93 31.68
CA MET A 1 -29.06 -7.76 31.62
C MET A 1 -27.85 -6.85 31.75
N PRO A 2 -26.77 -7.28 32.40
CA PRO A 2 -25.55 -6.49 32.48
C PRO A 2 -24.98 -6.22 31.09
N THR A 3 -24.40 -5.04 30.92
CA THR A 3 -23.75 -4.63 29.68
C THR A 3 -22.48 -5.44 29.42
N ILE A 4 -22.31 -5.95 28.19
CA ILE A 4 -21.14 -6.71 27.79
C ILE A 4 -20.05 -5.74 27.29
N LEU A 5 -18.91 -5.73 27.95
CA LEU A 5 -17.76 -4.90 27.58
C LEU A 5 -16.67 -5.79 26.95
N PRO A 6 -16.20 -5.47 25.73
CA PRO A 6 -15.17 -6.23 25.06
C PRO A 6 -13.78 -5.92 25.62
N ASP A 7 -12.87 -6.88 25.47
CA ASP A 7 -11.42 -6.64 25.57
C ASP A 7 -10.98 -5.87 24.32
N ILE A 8 -10.69 -4.58 24.48
CA ILE A 8 -10.35 -3.68 23.36
C ILE A 8 -9.06 -4.13 22.65
N PRO A 9 -7.91 -4.35 23.34
CA PRO A 9 -6.71 -4.89 22.71
C PRO A 9 -6.94 -6.18 21.91
N GLN A 10 -7.76 -7.09 22.44
CA GLN A 10 -8.09 -8.32 21.73
C GLN A 10 -8.97 -8.05 20.50
N ALA A 11 -9.91 -7.11 20.58
CA ALA A 11 -10.73 -6.71 19.43
C ALA A 11 -9.88 -6.08 18.30
N GLU A 12 -8.90 -5.23 18.63
CA GLU A 12 -7.95 -4.66 17.66
C GLU A 12 -7.15 -5.76 16.94
N THR A 13 -6.67 -6.76 17.69
CA THR A 13 -5.95 -7.92 17.14
C THR A 13 -6.84 -8.71 16.18
N LEU A 14 -8.08 -9.01 16.60
CA LEU A 14 -9.04 -9.74 15.78
C LEU A 14 -9.42 -8.99 14.50
N ILE A 15 -9.51 -7.65 14.54
CA ILE A 15 -9.74 -6.83 13.34
C ILE A 15 -8.61 -7.06 12.34
N ILE A 16 -7.35 -6.99 12.77
CA ILE A 16 -6.18 -7.19 11.90
C ILE A 16 -6.16 -8.62 11.32
N GLU A 17 -6.43 -9.63 12.15
CA GLU A 17 -6.50 -11.03 11.72
C GLU A 17 -7.60 -11.26 10.68
N MET A 18 -8.80 -10.70 10.89
CA MET A 18 -9.91 -10.81 9.96
C MET A 18 -9.64 -10.05 8.65
N THR A 19 -9.03 -8.86 8.72
CA THR A 19 -8.55 -8.11 7.54
C THR A 19 -7.57 -8.96 6.74
N ASN A 20 -6.56 -9.55 7.38
CA ASN A 20 -5.56 -10.38 6.70
C ASN A 20 -6.14 -11.70 6.17
N THR A 21 -7.10 -12.30 6.88
CA THR A 21 -7.84 -13.48 6.40
C THR A 21 -8.61 -13.16 5.13
N TYR A 22 -9.27 -12.00 5.08
CA TYR A 22 -9.96 -11.54 3.88
C TYR A 22 -8.99 -11.27 2.74
N ARG A 23 -7.92 -10.50 2.99
CA ARG A 23 -6.88 -10.19 1.98
C ARG A 23 -6.28 -11.46 1.38
N ALA A 24 -5.99 -12.48 2.19
CA ALA A 24 -5.49 -13.76 1.70
C ALA A 24 -6.48 -14.47 0.74
N ARG A 25 -7.79 -14.40 1.03
CA ARG A 25 -8.83 -14.95 0.14
C ARG A 25 -8.92 -14.20 -1.19
N GLN A 26 -8.60 -12.90 -1.19
CA GLN A 26 -8.47 -12.09 -2.40
C GLN A 26 -7.10 -12.20 -3.07
N GLN A 27 -6.23 -13.12 -2.62
CA GLN A 27 -4.87 -13.30 -3.13
C GLN A 27 -3.98 -12.05 -2.96
N LEU A 28 -4.28 -11.21 -1.97
CA LEU A 28 -3.51 -10.02 -1.62
C LEU A 28 -2.50 -10.33 -0.51
N GLY A 29 -1.39 -9.59 -0.50
CA GLY A 29 -0.38 -9.69 0.56
C GLY A 29 -0.94 -9.28 1.92
N SER A 30 -0.50 -9.94 3.00
CA SER A 30 -0.88 -9.53 4.36
C SER A 30 -0.24 -8.20 4.75
N VAL A 31 -0.96 -7.44 5.58
CA VAL A 31 -0.45 -6.22 6.20
C VAL A 31 0.11 -6.50 7.59
N GLN A 32 1.26 -5.92 7.88
CA GLN A 32 1.93 -5.99 9.18
C GLN A 32 1.55 -4.82 10.08
N THR A 33 1.61 -4.99 11.39
CA THR A 33 1.29 -3.90 12.31
C THR A 33 2.40 -2.84 12.32
N SER A 34 2.01 -1.58 12.17
CA SER A 34 2.93 -0.42 12.23
C SER A 34 2.67 0.40 13.49
N PRO A 35 3.68 0.57 14.38
CA PRO A 35 3.53 1.37 15.59
C PRO A 35 3.12 2.83 15.31
N ALA A 36 3.66 3.44 14.24
CA ALA A 36 3.34 4.82 13.85
C ALA A 36 1.89 4.95 13.38
N LEU A 37 1.42 4.04 12.51
CA LEU A 37 0.02 4.02 12.08
C LEU A 37 -0.93 3.73 13.24
N ARG A 38 -0.56 2.84 14.17
CA ARG A 38 -1.37 2.57 15.38
C ARG A 38 -1.46 3.81 16.27
N ALA A 39 -0.36 4.55 16.45
CA ALA A 39 -0.36 5.80 17.21
C ALA A 39 -1.27 6.86 16.57
N ALA A 40 -1.20 7.03 15.23
CA ALA A 40 -2.08 7.92 14.50
C ALA A 40 -3.56 7.52 14.62
N ALA A 41 -3.87 6.23 14.42
CA ALA A 41 -5.21 5.69 14.56
C ALA A 41 -5.77 5.91 15.97
N LYS A 42 -4.97 5.65 17.02
CA LYS A 42 -5.38 5.84 18.41
C LYS A 42 -5.66 7.29 18.74
N ALA A 43 -4.76 8.20 18.35
CA ALA A 43 -4.94 9.63 18.57
C ALA A 43 -6.22 10.15 17.89
N TYR A 44 -6.52 9.65 16.69
CA TYR A 44 -7.73 10.06 15.98
C TYR A 44 -9.00 9.43 16.55
N ALA A 45 -8.98 8.14 16.88
CA ALA A 45 -10.10 7.46 17.55
C ALA A 45 -10.47 8.16 18.87
N ASP A 46 -9.47 8.57 19.65
CA ASP A 46 -9.65 9.34 20.88
C ASP A 46 -10.27 10.72 20.63
N TYR A 47 -9.86 11.41 19.55
CA TYR A 47 -10.45 12.70 19.16
C TYR A 47 -11.92 12.52 18.76
N LEU A 48 -12.22 11.54 17.91
CA LEU A 48 -13.58 11.22 17.49
C LEU A 48 -14.45 10.78 18.68
N ALA A 49 -13.88 10.11 19.68
CA ALA A 49 -14.62 9.67 20.86
C ALA A 49 -14.96 10.80 21.83
N ARG A 50 -14.18 11.88 21.84
CA ARG A 50 -14.41 13.06 22.69
C ARG A 50 -15.28 14.13 22.03
N THR A 51 -15.57 13.98 20.73
CA THR A 51 -16.33 14.98 19.96
C THR A 51 -17.56 14.33 19.35
N ASP A 52 -18.62 15.11 19.10
CA ASP A 52 -19.80 14.61 18.40
C ASP A 52 -19.62 14.55 16.87
N ARG A 53 -18.37 14.67 16.38
CA ARG A 53 -18.05 14.70 14.95
C ARG A 53 -17.46 13.36 14.52
N PHE A 54 -18.17 12.67 13.63
CA PHE A 54 -17.70 11.44 13.00
C PHE A 54 -17.46 11.68 11.51
N ALA A 55 -16.25 12.11 11.16
CA ALA A 55 -15.81 12.41 9.79
C ALA A 55 -14.32 12.07 9.63
N HIS A 56 -13.82 12.01 8.40
CA HIS A 56 -12.39 11.75 8.10
C HIS A 56 -11.46 12.94 8.39
N ASP A 57 -12.03 14.14 8.56
CA ASP A 57 -11.36 15.42 8.73
C ASP A 57 -11.88 16.19 9.96
N ALA A 58 -12.45 15.48 10.94
CA ALA A 58 -13.13 16.08 12.09
C ALA A 58 -12.21 16.98 12.94
N ASP A 59 -10.89 16.74 12.89
CA ASP A 59 -9.85 17.52 13.55
C ASP A 59 -9.18 18.56 12.63
N GLY A 60 -9.74 18.79 11.44
CA GLY A 60 -9.21 19.73 10.44
C GLY A 60 -7.98 19.23 9.68
N ARG A 61 -7.58 17.97 9.87
CA ARG A 61 -6.43 17.34 9.20
C ARG A 61 -6.88 16.17 8.34
N SER A 62 -6.06 15.83 7.34
CA SER A 62 -6.24 14.56 6.63
C SER A 62 -5.65 13.38 7.42
N HIS A 63 -6.06 12.17 7.09
CA HIS A 63 -5.43 10.95 7.63
C HIS A 63 -3.94 10.86 7.29
N ALA A 64 -3.54 11.43 6.15
CA ALA A 64 -2.16 11.48 5.70
C ALA A 64 -1.31 12.42 6.59
N ASP A 65 -1.84 13.59 6.94
CA ASP A 65 -1.20 14.51 7.89
C ASP A 65 -1.04 13.86 9.27
N ARG A 66 -2.07 13.13 9.74
CA ARG A 66 -2.02 12.40 11.02
C ARG A 66 -0.97 11.28 11.00
N ALA A 67 -0.88 10.53 9.91
CA ALA A 67 0.14 9.49 9.75
C ALA A 67 1.55 10.10 9.76
N LYS A 68 1.78 11.18 8.99
CA LYS A 68 3.07 11.88 8.96
C LYS A 68 3.45 12.46 10.32
N ALA A 69 2.51 13.09 11.03
CA ALA A 69 2.73 13.61 12.38
C ALA A 69 3.09 12.51 13.40
N ALA A 70 2.65 11.27 13.17
CA ALA A 70 3.04 10.10 13.96
C ALA A 70 4.38 9.46 13.52
N GLY A 71 5.11 10.10 12.61
CA GLY A 71 6.41 9.62 12.09
C GLY A 71 6.30 8.61 10.95
N TYR A 72 5.13 8.48 10.31
CA TYR A 72 4.93 7.58 9.18
C TYR A 72 5.18 8.31 7.85
N GLU A 73 6.38 8.19 7.31
CA GLU A 73 6.67 8.61 5.93
C GLU A 73 6.11 7.57 4.95
N TYR A 74 5.25 7.98 4.02
CA TYR A 74 4.46 7.05 3.21
C TYR A 74 4.61 7.28 1.71
N CYS A 75 4.46 6.18 0.97
CA CYS A 75 4.13 6.16 -0.45
C CYS A 75 2.61 6.16 -0.67
N GLU A 76 1.88 5.51 0.24
CA GLU A 76 0.42 5.41 0.21
C GLU A 76 -0.07 5.29 1.65
N VAL A 77 -1.19 5.95 1.95
CA VAL A 77 -1.89 5.82 3.23
C VAL A 77 -3.38 6.01 3.00
N SER A 78 -4.22 5.22 3.69
CA SER A 78 -5.68 5.32 3.62
C SER A 78 -6.32 4.99 4.96
N GLU A 79 -7.59 5.37 5.14
CA GLU A 79 -8.31 5.29 6.42
C GLU A 79 -9.69 4.67 6.27
N ASN A 80 -10.01 3.75 7.19
CA ASN A 80 -11.35 3.25 7.44
C ASN A 80 -11.80 3.67 8.84
N LEU A 81 -13.04 4.17 8.93
CA LEU A 81 -13.67 4.54 10.19
C LEU A 81 -14.91 3.65 10.41
N ALA A 82 -15.13 3.22 11.65
CA ALA A 82 -16.39 2.60 12.04
C ALA A 82 -16.88 3.15 13.37
N ARG A 83 -18.19 3.16 13.53
CA ARG A 83 -18.86 3.46 14.79
C ARG A 83 -19.86 2.35 15.07
N SER A 84 -19.70 1.71 16.22
CA SER A 84 -20.55 0.59 16.65
C SER A 84 -21.32 1.00 17.89
N LEU A 85 -22.63 0.77 17.90
CA LEU A 85 -23.55 1.09 18.99
C LEU A 85 -24.47 -0.11 19.24
N ASP A 86 -24.46 -0.66 20.45
CA ASP A 86 -25.44 -1.65 20.90
C ASP A 86 -25.70 -1.43 22.39
N SER A 87 -26.96 -1.18 22.75
CA SER A 87 -27.39 -0.97 24.14
C SER A 87 -27.04 -2.14 25.07
N ARG A 88 -26.89 -3.36 24.54
CA ARG A 88 -26.52 -4.58 25.28
C ARG A 88 -25.01 -4.73 25.44
N GLY A 89 -24.23 -3.96 24.69
CA GLY A 89 -22.78 -4.10 24.61
C GLY A 89 -22.34 -5.04 23.49
N PHE A 90 -21.04 -5.34 23.47
CA PHE A 90 -20.44 -6.18 22.44
C PHE A 90 -19.51 -7.20 23.08
N GLU A 91 -19.65 -8.46 22.66
CA GLU A 91 -18.58 -9.44 22.78
C GLU A 91 -17.37 -9.02 21.95
N THR A 92 -16.16 -9.28 22.44
CA THR A 92 -14.89 -8.91 21.77
C THR A 92 -14.88 -9.30 20.29
N ARG A 93 -15.18 -10.58 19.99
CA ARG A 93 -15.17 -11.08 18.61
C ARG A 93 -16.31 -10.51 17.77
N ALA A 94 -17.45 -10.22 18.39
CA ALA A 94 -18.59 -9.63 17.69
C ALA A 94 -18.30 -8.19 17.28
N LEU A 95 -17.66 -7.39 18.13
CA LEU A 95 -17.23 -6.03 17.79
C LEU A 95 -16.24 -6.04 16.61
N ALA A 96 -15.21 -6.89 16.67
CA ALA A 96 -14.24 -7.01 15.58
C ALA A 96 -14.89 -7.44 14.27
N ARG A 97 -15.72 -8.49 14.31
CA ARG A 97 -16.41 -9.02 13.12
C ARG A 97 -17.34 -8.00 12.48
N THR A 98 -18.22 -7.37 13.26
CA THR A 98 -19.17 -6.37 12.77
C THR A 98 -18.45 -5.15 12.17
N THR A 99 -17.32 -4.76 12.75
CA THR A 99 -16.47 -3.67 12.23
C THR A 99 -15.91 -4.03 10.85
N VAL A 100 -15.27 -5.20 10.71
CA VAL A 100 -14.67 -5.63 9.44
C VAL A 100 -15.74 -5.91 8.38
N GLU A 101 -16.82 -6.60 8.72
CA GLU A 101 -17.95 -6.83 7.80
C GLU A 101 -18.57 -5.51 7.34
N GLY A 102 -18.70 -4.52 8.23
CA GLY A 102 -19.20 -3.18 7.89
C GLY A 102 -18.31 -2.48 6.86
N TRP A 103 -16.98 -2.52 7.03
CA TRP A 103 -16.05 -2.00 6.04
C TRP A 103 -16.10 -2.77 4.73
N LEU A 104 -16.14 -4.10 4.78
CA LEU A 104 -16.25 -4.91 3.57
C LEU A 104 -17.56 -4.65 2.83
N ASN A 105 -18.67 -4.35 3.50
CA ASN A 105 -19.94 -4.05 2.83
C ASN A 105 -20.00 -2.64 2.24
N SER A 106 -18.99 -1.80 2.47
CA SER A 106 -18.91 -0.45 1.93
C SER A 106 -17.84 -0.35 0.84
N PRO A 107 -18.18 0.00 -0.42
CA PRO A 107 -17.20 0.04 -1.52
C PRO A 107 -15.99 0.95 -1.26
N GLY A 108 -16.17 2.08 -0.58
CA GLY A 108 -15.07 2.98 -0.22
C GLY A 108 -14.09 2.32 0.76
N HIS A 109 -14.60 1.74 1.84
CA HIS A 109 -13.77 1.10 2.85
C HIS A 109 -13.15 -0.23 2.37
N ARG A 110 -13.89 -1.00 1.57
CA ARG A 110 -13.40 -2.24 0.94
C ARG A 110 -12.20 -1.96 0.05
N ARG A 111 -12.23 -0.89 -0.75
CA ARG A 111 -11.09 -0.50 -1.60
C ARG A 111 -9.80 -0.32 -0.81
N ASN A 112 -9.86 0.22 0.40
CA ASN A 112 -8.67 0.36 1.27
C ASN A 112 -8.17 -1.01 1.77
N ILE A 113 -9.09 -1.91 2.16
CA ILE A 113 -8.76 -3.29 2.58
C ILE A 113 -8.18 -4.09 1.42
N GLU A 114 -8.62 -3.85 0.19
CA GLU A 114 -8.19 -4.53 -1.03
C GLU A 114 -7.02 -3.86 -1.74
N ALA A 115 -6.50 -2.75 -1.21
CA ALA A 115 -5.39 -2.04 -1.82
C ALA A 115 -4.20 -2.99 -2.03
N PRO A 116 -3.70 -3.16 -3.27
CA PRO A 116 -2.76 -4.24 -3.57
C PRO A 116 -1.35 -3.99 -3.01
N ASN A 117 -1.00 -2.72 -2.81
CA ASN A 117 0.38 -2.32 -2.53
C ASN A 117 0.64 -1.92 -1.07
N VAL A 118 -0.40 -1.86 -0.24
CA VAL A 118 -0.25 -1.63 1.21
C VAL A 118 0.39 -2.86 1.86
N THR A 119 1.34 -2.60 2.76
CA THR A 119 2.12 -3.62 3.45
C THR A 119 1.99 -3.53 4.95
N GLU A 120 1.41 -2.44 5.45
CA GLU A 120 1.29 -2.15 6.87
C GLU A 120 -0.10 -1.65 7.23
N THR A 121 -0.47 -1.81 8.50
CA THR A 121 -1.73 -1.32 9.07
C THR A 121 -1.55 -0.85 10.51
N GLY A 122 -2.38 0.09 10.94
CA GLY A 122 -2.56 0.45 12.34
C GLY A 122 -4.05 0.47 12.67
N VAL A 123 -4.44 -0.20 13.75
CA VAL A 123 -5.83 -0.26 14.21
C VAL A 123 -5.90 0.31 15.62
N ALA A 124 -6.94 1.09 15.90
CA ALA A 124 -7.30 1.50 17.24
C ALA A 124 -8.81 1.41 17.44
N VAL A 125 -9.24 0.92 18.59
CA VAL A 125 -10.63 0.90 19.03
C VAL A 125 -10.76 1.66 20.34
N VAL A 126 -11.69 2.60 20.43
CA VAL A 126 -11.90 3.44 21.61
C VAL A 126 -13.36 3.40 22.01
N ARG A 127 -13.61 3.20 23.30
CA ARG A 127 -14.96 3.33 23.88
C ARG A 127 -15.31 4.80 24.04
N VAL A 128 -16.46 5.19 23.52
CA VAL A 128 -17.02 6.51 23.75
C VAL A 128 -17.75 6.54 25.10
N PRO A 129 -17.50 7.53 25.96
CA PRO A 129 -18.28 7.71 27.19
C PRO A 129 -19.73 8.10 26.83
N ASP A 130 -20.64 7.15 26.93
CA ASP A 130 -22.05 7.34 26.57
C ASP A 130 -22.94 6.43 27.44
N LYS A 131 -24.25 6.73 27.51
CA LYS A 131 -25.26 5.96 28.25
C LYS A 131 -25.38 4.53 27.74
N HIS A 132 -25.14 4.33 26.44
CA HIS A 132 -25.10 3.03 25.80
C HIS A 132 -23.69 2.73 25.25
N PRO A 133 -23.24 1.46 25.26
CA PRO A 133 -21.94 1.09 24.71
C PRO A 133 -21.79 1.52 23.26
N LYS A 134 -20.83 2.42 23.06
CA LYS A 134 -20.47 2.98 21.76
C LYS A 134 -18.96 2.86 21.58
N TYR A 135 -18.52 2.38 20.43
CA TYR A 135 -17.12 2.20 20.09
C TYR A 135 -16.81 2.86 18.76
N ILE A 136 -15.64 3.46 18.67
CA ILE A 136 -15.08 3.99 17.43
C ILE A 136 -13.86 3.14 17.08
N ALA A 137 -13.83 2.65 15.84
CA ALA A 137 -12.67 1.97 15.29
C ALA A 137 -12.07 2.81 14.16
N VAL A 138 -10.75 2.96 14.19
CA VAL A 138 -9.96 3.58 13.12
C VAL A 138 -8.96 2.56 12.64
N GLN A 139 -8.95 2.28 11.35
CA GLN A 139 -7.93 1.44 10.70
C GLN A 139 -7.24 2.25 9.62
N LEU A 140 -5.92 2.41 9.75
CA LEU A 140 -5.06 2.94 8.70
C LEU A 140 -4.40 1.79 7.95
N PHE A 141 -4.26 1.94 6.64
CA PHE A 141 -3.40 1.12 5.80
C PHE A 141 -2.27 1.98 5.26
N GLY A 142 -1.10 1.38 5.07
CA GLY A 142 0.07 2.12 4.60
C GLY A 142 1.01 1.30 3.75
N ARG A 143 1.66 1.99 2.82
CA ARG A 143 2.92 1.58 2.21
C ARG A 143 3.99 2.58 2.63
N PRO A 144 4.99 2.18 3.43
CA PRO A 144 5.99 3.13 3.92
C PRO A 144 6.89 3.61 2.77
N ARG A 145 7.36 4.85 2.85
CA ARG A 145 8.27 5.46 1.87
C ARG A 145 9.58 4.69 1.76
N ALA A 146 9.98 3.97 2.80
CA ALA A 146 11.13 3.08 2.81
C ALA A 146 11.03 1.92 1.79
N LEU A 147 9.83 1.61 1.28
CA LEU A 147 9.63 0.64 0.21
C LEU A 147 9.55 1.26 -1.20
N ALA A 148 9.86 2.55 -1.32
CA ALA A 148 10.14 3.14 -2.63
C ALA A 148 11.44 2.56 -3.20
N PHE A 149 11.53 2.53 -4.52
CA PHE A 149 12.69 1.99 -5.21
C PHE A 149 13.05 2.86 -6.42
N ASP A 150 14.34 2.89 -6.74
CA ASP A 150 14.86 3.63 -7.87
C ASP A 150 15.09 2.70 -9.08
N VAL A 151 14.73 3.20 -10.24
CA VAL A 151 14.90 2.56 -11.54
C VAL A 151 15.82 3.43 -12.38
N GLN A 152 16.99 2.91 -12.73
CA GLN A 152 17.88 3.56 -13.67
C GLN A 152 17.63 3.03 -15.08
N ILE A 153 17.48 3.95 -16.03
CA ILE A 153 17.32 3.67 -17.45
C ILE A 153 18.49 4.32 -18.17
N ALA A 154 19.35 3.52 -18.77
CA ALA A 154 20.51 3.99 -19.53
C ALA A 154 20.29 3.78 -21.03
N ASN A 155 20.52 4.83 -21.82
CA ASN A 155 20.55 4.74 -23.27
C ASN A 155 21.97 4.40 -23.75
N THR A 156 22.20 3.12 -24.00
CA THR A 156 23.47 2.61 -24.56
C THR A 156 23.45 2.48 -26.09
N THR A 157 22.38 2.93 -26.76
CA THR A 157 22.28 2.92 -28.21
C THR A 157 23.00 4.14 -28.82
N LYS A 158 23.06 4.20 -30.15
CA LYS A 158 23.60 5.35 -30.90
C LYS A 158 22.53 6.36 -31.29
N THR A 159 21.27 6.11 -30.96
CA THR A 159 20.13 6.96 -31.31
C THR A 159 19.35 7.36 -30.06
N GLU A 160 18.42 8.30 -30.20
CA GLU A 160 17.56 8.69 -29.09
C GLU A 160 16.66 7.52 -28.66
N LEU A 161 16.52 7.34 -27.35
CA LEU A 161 15.64 6.35 -26.73
C LEU A 161 14.39 7.04 -26.19
N ALA A 162 13.23 6.72 -26.76
CA ALA A 162 11.93 7.12 -26.22
C ALA A 162 11.34 6.00 -25.35
N TYR A 163 10.83 6.36 -24.17
CA TYR A 163 10.15 5.42 -23.28
C TYR A 163 9.09 6.13 -22.44
N SER A 164 8.16 5.35 -21.87
CA SER A 164 7.26 5.81 -20.83
C SER A 164 7.55 5.09 -19.51
N PHE A 165 7.53 5.85 -18.41
CA PHE A 165 7.61 5.34 -17.05
C PHE A 165 6.30 5.70 -16.33
N GLY A 166 5.43 4.72 -16.14
CA GLY A 166 4.04 4.96 -15.78
C GLY A 166 3.32 5.74 -16.88
N ALA A 167 2.70 6.86 -16.52
CA ALA A 167 2.00 7.73 -17.48
C ALA A 167 2.93 8.77 -18.15
N GLU A 168 4.15 8.95 -17.63
CA GLU A 168 5.08 9.98 -18.10
C GLU A 168 5.91 9.47 -19.28
N ARG A 169 6.09 10.32 -20.29
CA ARG A 169 6.94 10.04 -21.46
C ARG A 169 8.27 10.77 -21.34
N HIS A 170 9.34 10.08 -21.72
CA HIS A 170 10.70 10.58 -21.63
C HIS A 170 11.48 10.28 -22.91
N ARG A 171 12.54 11.05 -23.13
CA ARG A 171 13.56 10.82 -24.15
C ARG A 171 14.93 10.87 -23.51
N LEU A 172 15.82 9.99 -23.95
CA LEU A 172 17.22 9.98 -23.53
C LEU A 172 18.13 9.99 -24.76
N SER A 173 19.02 10.97 -24.82
CA SER A 173 20.09 11.00 -25.83
C SER A 173 21.06 9.83 -25.65
N PRO A 174 21.84 9.46 -26.69
CA PRO A 174 22.87 8.42 -26.58
C PRO A 174 23.83 8.67 -25.41
N SER A 175 24.21 7.60 -24.71
CA SER A 175 25.11 7.61 -23.55
C SER A 175 24.60 8.37 -22.31
N MET A 176 23.32 8.76 -22.29
CA MET A 176 22.67 9.36 -21.12
C MET A 176 21.93 8.32 -20.29
N ALA A 177 21.74 8.62 -19.01
CA ALA A 177 20.89 7.84 -18.12
C ALA A 177 19.93 8.74 -17.35
N ALA A 178 18.76 8.20 -17.01
CA ALA A 178 17.82 8.80 -16.05
C ALA A 178 17.56 7.85 -14.89
N THR A 179 17.27 8.42 -13.73
CA THR A 179 16.83 7.68 -12.54
C THR A 179 15.42 8.12 -12.20
N HIS A 180 14.54 7.16 -12.00
CA HIS A 180 13.16 7.36 -11.59
C HIS A 180 12.93 6.71 -10.23
N THR A 181 12.24 7.39 -9.33
CA THR A 181 11.80 6.78 -8.07
C THR A 181 10.33 6.38 -8.17
N ALA A 182 10.03 5.12 -7.92
CA ALA A 182 8.67 4.61 -7.89
C ALA A 182 8.27 4.17 -6.47
N CYS A 183 7.03 4.50 -6.12
CA CYS A 183 6.41 4.06 -4.87
C CYS A 183 5.67 2.74 -5.03
N HIS A 184 5.25 2.40 -6.25
CA HIS A 184 4.40 1.26 -6.57
C HIS A 184 4.97 0.50 -7.76
N PRO A 185 4.51 -0.74 -8.02
CA PRO A 185 4.77 -1.37 -9.30
C PRO A 185 4.39 -0.43 -10.45
N VAL A 186 5.28 -0.28 -11.42
CA VAL A 186 5.16 0.69 -12.51
C VAL A 186 5.51 0.03 -13.84
N ASN A 187 4.77 0.41 -14.88
CA ASN A 187 5.04 -0.05 -16.23
C ASN A 187 6.12 0.82 -16.88
N LEU A 188 7.15 0.18 -17.41
CA LEU A 188 8.14 0.78 -18.29
C LEU A 188 7.91 0.25 -19.71
N THR A 189 7.63 1.16 -20.64
CA THR A 189 7.42 0.82 -22.05
C THR A 189 8.43 1.56 -22.91
N PHE A 190 9.20 0.84 -23.73
CA PHE A 190 10.05 1.49 -24.74
C PHE A 190 9.24 1.78 -26.00
N LEU A 191 9.14 3.07 -26.35
CA LEU A 191 8.30 3.58 -27.43
C LEU A 191 9.11 3.64 -28.73
N GLY A 192 9.56 2.49 -29.22
CA GLY A 192 10.25 2.33 -30.50
C GLY A 192 11.55 3.12 -30.65
N ALA A 193 12.71 2.45 -30.60
CA ALA A 193 13.95 2.97 -31.16
C ALA A 193 14.83 1.84 -31.70
N THR A 194 15.31 2.06 -32.93
CA THR A 194 16.27 1.29 -33.73
C THR A 194 17.33 0.50 -32.94
N ALA A 195 17.64 -0.71 -33.43
CA ALA A 195 18.70 -1.64 -33.01
C ALA A 195 19.64 -1.15 -31.87
N GLY A 196 19.43 -1.68 -30.66
CA GLY A 196 20.37 -1.52 -29.56
C GLY A 196 19.87 -2.19 -28.27
N ASN A 197 20.81 -2.60 -27.42
CA ASN A 197 20.51 -3.08 -26.07
C ASN A 197 20.26 -1.85 -25.18
N ALA A 198 19.17 -1.82 -24.42
CA ALA A 198 18.93 -0.85 -23.35
C ALA A 198 18.75 -1.63 -22.04
N SER A 199 19.47 -1.27 -20.98
CA SER A 199 19.39 -1.94 -19.67
C SER A 199 18.60 -1.11 -18.67
N ALA A 200 17.52 -1.67 -18.13
CA ALA A 200 16.89 -1.16 -16.91
C ALA A 200 17.52 -1.90 -15.72
N THR A 201 18.19 -1.17 -14.82
CA THR A 201 18.86 -1.75 -13.65
C THR A 201 18.34 -1.07 -12.38
N PRO A 202 18.05 -1.84 -11.32
CA PRO A 202 17.84 -1.30 -9.98
C PRO A 202 19.00 -0.40 -9.55
N ALA A 203 18.74 0.87 -9.29
CA ALA A 203 19.70 1.69 -8.55
C ALA A 203 19.53 1.35 -7.07
N THR A 204 20.52 0.63 -6.49
CA THR A 204 20.44 0.22 -5.09
C THR A 204 21.07 1.27 -4.18
N THR A 205 20.25 2.04 -3.49
CA THR A 205 20.58 2.46 -2.11
C THR A 205 19.88 1.50 -1.16
N ALA A 206 20.47 0.33 -0.95
CA ALA A 206 19.91 -0.68 -0.04
C ALA A 206 19.89 -0.15 1.41
N ARG A 207 18.70 -0.12 2.03
CA ARG A 207 18.56 -0.24 3.50
C ARG A 207 17.90 -1.59 3.80
N LYS A 208 18.50 -2.36 4.71
CA LYS A 208 18.23 -3.77 4.99
C LYS A 208 16.80 -4.04 5.49
N GLY A 209 16.15 -5.07 4.94
CA GLY A 209 15.24 -5.98 5.66
C GLY A 209 13.85 -6.21 5.04
N ALA A 210 13.61 -7.39 4.46
CA ALA A 210 12.30 -8.08 4.44
C ALA A 210 12.41 -9.51 3.83
N ALA A 211 11.45 -10.39 4.16
CA ALA A 211 11.47 -11.86 4.03
C ALA A 211 10.68 -12.41 2.79
N PRO A 212 10.71 -13.74 2.48
CA PRO A 212 10.35 -14.27 1.15
C PRO A 212 8.95 -14.93 1.01
N GLY A 213 8.18 -14.58 -0.04
CA GLY A 213 7.00 -15.33 -0.56
C GLY A 213 6.99 -15.44 -2.10
N LYS A 214 6.75 -16.63 -2.69
CA LYS A 214 7.11 -17.03 -4.10
C LYS A 214 5.98 -16.70 -5.09
N SER A 215 6.34 -16.16 -6.27
CA SER A 215 5.53 -16.18 -7.50
C SER A 215 6.44 -16.49 -8.72
N PRO A 216 5.92 -17.13 -9.80
CA PRO A 216 6.72 -17.64 -10.92
C PRO A 216 6.60 -16.73 -12.15
N LEU A 217 7.52 -15.78 -12.29
CA LEU A 217 7.82 -15.06 -13.52
C LEU A 217 9.35 -14.91 -13.59
N ALA A 218 9.95 -15.07 -14.77
CA ALA A 218 11.40 -15.07 -14.96
C ALA A 218 12.03 -13.79 -14.38
N ARG A 219 12.98 -13.97 -13.46
CA ARG A 219 13.53 -12.91 -12.60
C ARG A 219 14.86 -12.43 -13.17
N ALA A 220 14.97 -11.16 -13.51
CA ALA A 220 16.24 -10.56 -13.92
C ALA A 220 16.52 -9.28 -13.11
N ASP A 221 17.78 -9.13 -12.67
CA ASP A 221 18.30 -7.91 -12.01
C ASP A 221 18.58 -6.79 -13.04
N SER A 222 18.51 -7.10 -14.32
CA SER A 222 18.59 -6.14 -15.42
C SER A 222 17.81 -6.69 -16.61
N ALA A 223 17.06 -5.84 -17.31
CA ALA A 223 16.38 -6.24 -18.54
C ALA A 223 17.00 -5.54 -19.74
N SER A 224 17.36 -6.32 -20.76
CA SER A 224 17.87 -5.84 -22.06
C SER A 224 16.75 -5.90 -23.10
N PHE A 225 16.54 -4.80 -23.83
CA PHE A 225 15.55 -4.70 -24.89
C PHE A 225 16.08 -5.14 -26.27
N GLU A 226 15.22 -5.74 -27.10
CA GLU A 226 15.48 -6.07 -28.51
C GLU A 226 14.56 -5.23 -29.41
N ALA A 227 15.18 -4.48 -30.34
CA ALA A 227 14.59 -3.38 -31.09
C ALA A 227 13.52 -3.70 -32.16
N SER A 228 12.96 -4.92 -32.16
CA SER A 228 11.98 -5.37 -33.16
C SER A 228 10.56 -5.53 -32.62
N SER A 229 10.30 -5.17 -31.36
CA SER A 229 8.99 -5.31 -30.72
C SER A 229 8.75 -4.26 -29.65
N GLU A 230 7.50 -3.82 -29.49
CA GLU A 230 7.11 -3.11 -28.27
C GLU A 230 7.23 -4.10 -27.10
N GLN A 231 7.98 -3.71 -26.07
CA GLN A 231 8.15 -4.50 -24.86
C GLN A 231 7.69 -3.69 -23.67
N VAL A 232 6.73 -4.25 -22.94
CA VAL A 232 6.25 -3.73 -21.67
C VAL A 232 6.93 -4.50 -20.55
N PHE A 233 7.57 -3.76 -19.66
CA PHE A 233 8.19 -4.28 -18.45
C PHE A 233 7.39 -3.80 -17.24
N VAL A 234 7.02 -4.73 -16.36
CA VAL A 234 6.52 -4.39 -15.02
C VAL A 234 7.72 -4.38 -14.09
N ILE A 235 7.93 -3.24 -13.43
CA ILE A 235 8.97 -3.08 -12.42
C ILE A 235 8.30 -3.06 -11.06
N ALA A 236 8.59 -4.04 -10.22
CA ALA A 236 7.96 -4.21 -8.91
C ALA A 236 9.01 -4.30 -7.79
N PRO A 237 8.66 -3.99 -6.53
CA PRO A 237 9.58 -4.18 -5.41
C PRO A 237 9.85 -5.68 -5.18
N GLY A 238 11.12 -6.08 -5.20
CA GLY A 238 11.53 -7.44 -4.84
C GLY A 238 11.69 -7.65 -3.35
N ARG A 239 11.84 -8.91 -2.95
CA ARG A 239 11.89 -9.36 -1.54
C ARG A 239 12.92 -8.65 -0.65
N ASN A 240 13.96 -8.04 -1.23
CA ASN A 240 15.06 -7.41 -0.48
C ASN A 240 15.15 -5.89 -0.73
N GLY A 241 14.07 -5.24 -1.20
CA GLY A 241 14.10 -3.83 -1.62
C GLY A 241 14.78 -3.58 -2.97
N LYS A 242 15.31 -4.62 -3.62
CA LYS A 242 15.76 -4.57 -5.03
C LYS A 242 14.56 -4.69 -5.96
N PRO A 243 14.26 -3.73 -6.85
CA PRO A 243 13.21 -3.91 -7.85
C PRO A 243 13.49 -5.11 -8.75
N VAL A 244 12.42 -5.82 -9.11
CA VAL A 244 12.40 -6.94 -10.04
C VAL A 244 11.77 -6.46 -11.33
N VAL A 245 12.42 -6.77 -12.45
CA VAL A 245 11.89 -6.48 -13.78
C VAL A 245 11.30 -7.75 -14.37
N SER A 246 10.03 -7.71 -14.76
CA SER A 246 9.34 -8.79 -15.46
C SER A 246 8.80 -8.30 -16.81
N VAL A 247 9.01 -9.07 -17.87
CA VAL A 247 8.46 -8.79 -19.21
C VAL A 247 7.01 -9.25 -19.26
N GLU A 248 6.09 -8.36 -19.58
CA GLU A 248 4.65 -8.66 -19.57
C GLU A 248 4.13 -9.05 -20.98
N THR A 249 4.65 -8.43 -22.04
CA THR A 249 4.31 -8.78 -23.42
C THR A 249 5.48 -8.47 -24.38
N ARG A 250 5.67 -9.33 -25.40
CA ARG A 250 6.40 -9.01 -26.63
C ARG A 250 5.39 -8.99 -27.77
N ARG A 251 5.06 -7.83 -28.33
CA ARG A 251 4.29 -7.75 -29.60
C ARG A 251 5.24 -7.45 -30.74
N ARG A 252 5.31 -8.37 -31.72
CA ARG A 252 5.91 -8.03 -33.02
C ARG A 252 5.09 -6.90 -33.62
N VAL A 253 5.78 -5.87 -34.11
CA VAL A 253 5.17 -4.94 -35.07
C VAL A 253 5.07 -5.73 -36.37
N GLU A 254 3.85 -6.01 -36.83
CA GLU A 254 3.60 -6.50 -38.20
C GLU A 254 3.85 -5.39 -39.22
#